data_AF-A0A1R3W7Z7-F1
#
_entry.id   AF-A0A1R3W7Z7-F1
#
_cell.length_a   1.000
_cell.length_b   1.000
_cell.length_c   1.000
_cell.angle_alpha   90.00
_cell.angle_beta   90.00
_cell.angle_gamma   90.00
#
_symmetry.space_group_name_H-M   'P 1'
#
loop_
_entity.id
_entity.type
_entity.pdbx_description
1 polymer ?
#
loop_
_entity_poly.entity_id
_entity_poly.type
_entity_poly.pdbx_seq_one_letter_code
_entity_poly.pdbx_strand_id
1 'polypeptide(L)'
;MLVQNFDFDANLTFARKCAADMVRNGLYSRFGLTEKERLEKAVLGCMGEYAFEHWLKSLGYTYEVDRVGFENRNSDAFDFLIGGSKIDVKVAKKSTDRAPNDNWTYGYPQEQKPASKDFVIVGWVDFAHKRVGFYGWISGQRISQFPVVTKNTFAGYSYRTPNHEFKWGALNKNFERFFQSVLAGKEA
;
A
#
# COMPACT_ATOMS: atom_id res chain seq x y z
N MET A 1 -7.87 10.26 5.37
CA MET A 1 -9.14 9.59 5.69
C MET A 1 -8.86 8.45 6.67
N LEU A 2 -9.68 8.30 7.71
CA LEU A 2 -9.60 7.19 8.68
C LEU A 2 -10.69 6.17 8.33
N VAL A 3 -10.32 4.89 8.22
CA VAL A 3 -11.27 3.82 7.87
C VAL A 3 -12.20 3.56 9.05
N GLN A 4 -13.50 3.70 8.82
CA GLN A 4 -14.53 3.54 9.85
C GLN A 4 -15.02 2.09 9.94
N ASN A 5 -15.49 1.69 11.13
CA ASN A 5 -16.09 0.38 11.38
C ASN A 5 -15.21 -0.81 10.96
N PHE A 6 -13.89 -0.64 11.00
CA PHE A 6 -12.93 -1.69 10.67
C PHE A 6 -12.57 -2.47 11.93
N ASP A 7 -12.94 -3.75 11.98
CA ASP A 7 -12.55 -4.65 13.07
C ASP A 7 -11.05 -4.96 12.97
N PHE A 8 -10.26 -4.19 13.72
CA PHE A 8 -8.80 -4.26 13.64
C PHE A 8 -8.25 -5.62 14.09
N ASP A 9 -8.80 -6.21 15.16
CA ASP A 9 -8.25 -7.43 15.75
C ASP A 9 -8.60 -8.67 14.92
N ALA A 10 -9.82 -8.72 14.37
CA ALA A 10 -10.20 -9.77 13.43
C ALA A 10 -9.33 -9.72 12.17
N ASN A 11 -9.17 -8.53 11.58
CA ASN A 11 -8.34 -8.36 10.38
C ASN A 11 -6.85 -8.59 10.66
N LEU A 12 -6.35 -8.27 11.85
CA LEU A 12 -4.98 -8.59 12.25
C LEU A 12 -4.75 -10.11 12.30
N THR A 13 -5.75 -10.87 12.74
CA THR A 13 -5.68 -12.33 12.75
C THR A 13 -5.61 -12.89 11.33
N PHE A 14 -6.44 -12.38 10.41
CA PHE A 14 -6.37 -12.77 8.99
C PHE A 14 -5.03 -12.34 8.35
N ALA A 15 -4.55 -11.13 8.66
CA ALA A 15 -3.31 -10.60 8.11
C ALA A 15 -2.10 -11.43 8.53
N ARG A 16 -2.07 -11.90 9.78
CA ARG A 16 -1.03 -12.81 10.27
C ARG A 16 -1.03 -14.15 9.53
N LYS A 17 -2.19 -14.72 9.26
CA LYS A 17 -2.30 -15.98 8.51
C LYS A 17 -1.80 -15.80 7.07
N CYS A 18 -2.29 -14.76 6.39
CA CYS A 18 -1.88 -14.42 5.03
C CYS A 18 -0.36 -14.16 4.93
N ALA A 19 0.17 -13.33 5.84
CA ALA A 19 1.59 -13.02 5.92
C ALA A 19 2.46 -14.26 6.16
N ALA A 20 2.02 -15.20 6.99
CA ALA A 20 2.74 -16.44 7.23
C ALA A 20 2.87 -17.28 5.94
N ASP A 21 1.78 -17.39 5.17
CA ASP A 21 1.81 -18.11 3.89
C ASP A 21 2.68 -17.39 2.85
N MET A 22 2.63 -16.05 2.77
CA MET A 22 3.52 -15.25 1.93
C MET A 22 5.01 -15.45 2.26
N VAL A 23 5.35 -15.42 3.56
CA VAL A 23 6.73 -15.58 4.03
C VAL A 23 7.23 -17.01 3.80
N ARG A 24 6.37 -18.02 3.99
CA ARG A 24 6.66 -19.42 3.65
C ARG A 24 6.98 -19.57 2.16
N ASN A 25 6.28 -18.83 1.31
CA ASN A 25 6.50 -18.79 -0.14
C ASN A 25 7.61 -17.83 -0.59
N GLY A 26 8.47 -17.39 0.34
CA GLY A 26 9.70 -16.67 0.00
C GLY A 26 9.60 -15.15 -0.07
N LEU A 27 8.46 -14.53 0.28
CA LEU A 27 8.33 -13.07 0.31
C LEU A 27 9.42 -12.45 1.21
N TYR A 28 10.15 -11.46 0.69
CA TYR A 28 11.27 -10.77 1.36
C TYR A 28 12.52 -11.60 1.66
N SER A 29 12.62 -12.85 1.21
CA SER A 29 13.77 -13.73 1.45
C SER A 29 15.11 -13.13 1.03
N ARG A 30 15.15 -12.40 -0.09
CA ARG A 30 16.37 -11.77 -0.63
C ARG A 30 16.92 -10.59 0.17
N PHE A 31 16.23 -10.12 1.22
CA PHE A 31 16.61 -8.92 1.96
C PHE A 31 17.45 -9.19 3.22
N GLY A 32 17.84 -10.46 3.47
CA GLY A 32 18.61 -10.83 4.66
C GLY A 32 17.86 -10.55 5.97
N LEU A 33 16.53 -10.51 5.93
CA LEU A 33 15.68 -10.27 7.08
C LEU A 33 15.41 -11.58 7.83
N THR A 34 15.29 -11.49 9.15
CA THR A 34 14.78 -12.59 9.97
C THR A 34 13.34 -12.90 9.60
N GLU A 35 12.88 -14.13 9.84
CA GLU A 35 11.49 -14.52 9.59
C GLU A 35 10.50 -13.58 10.30
N LYS A 36 10.79 -13.19 11.55
CA LYS A 36 10.00 -12.24 12.31
C LYS A 36 9.86 -10.89 11.59
N GLU A 37 10.95 -10.31 11.10
CA GLU A 37 10.91 -9.03 10.37
C GLU A 37 10.13 -9.14 9.06
N ARG A 38 10.25 -10.28 8.37
CA ARG A 38 9.49 -10.55 7.13
C ARG A 38 8.00 -10.64 7.43
N LEU A 39 7.62 -11.35 8.49
CA LEU A 39 6.23 -11.45 8.96
C LEU A 39 5.67 -10.08 9.35
N GLU A 40 6.40 -9.30 10.14
CA GLU A 40 5.95 -7.96 10.55
C GLU A 40 5.68 -7.04 9.35
N LYS A 41 6.56 -7.08 8.34
CA LYS A 41 6.37 -6.32 7.09
C LYS A 41 5.18 -6.80 6.28
N ALA A 42 5.03 -8.12 6.13
CA ALA A 42 3.92 -8.69 5.38
C ALA A 42 2.57 -8.42 6.06
N VAL A 43 2.49 -8.56 7.39
CA VAL A 43 1.30 -8.21 8.18
C VAL A 43 0.91 -6.75 7.98
N LEU A 44 1.89 -5.83 7.99
CA LEU A 44 1.64 -4.41 7.76
C LEU A 44 0.99 -4.17 6.38
N GLY A 45 1.51 -4.80 5.33
CA GLY A 45 0.93 -4.74 3.98
C GLY A 45 -0.51 -5.26 3.94
N CYS A 46 -0.73 -6.49 4.42
CA CYS A 46 -2.06 -7.11 4.47
C CYS A 46 -3.09 -6.27 5.25
N MET A 47 -2.68 -5.63 6.36
CA MET A 47 -3.57 -4.74 7.11
C MET A 47 -4.02 -3.52 6.29
N GLY A 48 -3.12 -2.96 5.47
CA GLY A 48 -3.47 -1.89 4.54
C GLY A 48 -4.47 -2.34 3.47
N GLU A 49 -4.20 -3.49 2.85
CA GLU A 49 -5.08 -4.08 1.82
C GLU A 49 -6.46 -4.41 2.38
N TYR A 50 -6.55 -5.08 3.53
CA TYR A 50 -7.85 -5.41 4.15
C TYR A 50 -8.64 -4.18 4.58
N ALA A 51 -7.97 -3.13 5.08
CA ALA A 51 -8.64 -1.88 5.41
C ALA A 51 -9.15 -1.16 4.16
N PHE A 52 -8.41 -1.20 3.05
CA PHE A 52 -8.86 -0.63 1.79
C PHE A 52 -10.05 -1.41 1.23
N GLU A 53 -9.97 -2.75 1.25
CA GLU A 53 -11.05 -3.63 0.83
C GLU A 53 -12.34 -3.39 1.63
N HIS A 54 -12.24 -3.31 2.96
CA HIS A 54 -13.36 -2.99 3.83
C HIS A 54 -13.99 -1.65 3.45
N TRP A 55 -13.16 -0.65 3.17
CA TRP A 55 -13.66 0.65 2.76
C TRP A 55 -14.38 0.60 1.39
N LEU A 56 -13.84 -0.11 0.40
CA LEU A 56 -14.51 -0.32 -0.89
C LEU A 56 -15.88 -0.99 -0.72
N LYS A 57 -15.95 -2.05 0.10
CA LYS A 57 -17.20 -2.75 0.44
C LYS A 57 -18.22 -1.80 1.09
N SER A 58 -17.78 -0.96 2.03
CA SER A 58 -18.66 -0.01 2.71
C SER A 58 -19.26 1.05 1.77
N LEU A 59 -18.59 1.33 0.65
CA LEU A 59 -19.05 2.26 -0.38
C LEU A 59 -19.81 1.57 -1.53
N GLY A 60 -19.93 0.23 -1.51
CA GLY A 60 -20.62 -0.53 -2.56
C GLY A 60 -19.84 -0.64 -3.88
N TYR A 61 -18.52 -0.43 -3.88
CA TYR A 61 -17.71 -0.62 -5.09
C TYR A 61 -17.47 -2.10 -5.38
N THR A 62 -17.56 -2.47 -6.66
CA THR A 62 -17.12 -3.77 -7.16
C THR A 62 -15.65 -3.72 -7.54
N TYR A 63 -14.93 -4.79 -7.23
CA TYR A 63 -13.50 -4.89 -7.45
C TYR A 63 -13.08 -6.37 -7.56
N GLU A 64 -11.95 -6.60 -8.18
CA GLU A 64 -11.26 -7.90 -8.16
C GLU A 64 -10.03 -7.79 -7.28
N VAL A 65 -9.76 -8.85 -6.53
CA VAL A 65 -8.52 -9.00 -5.76
C VAL A 65 -7.76 -10.17 -6.33
N ASP A 66 -6.48 -9.96 -6.58
CA ASP A 66 -5.62 -11.04 -6.94
C ASP A 66 -5.19 -11.72 -5.62
N ARG A 67 -5.88 -12.78 -5.19
CA ARG A 67 -5.56 -13.52 -3.93
C ARG A 67 -5.27 -14.99 -4.12
N VAL A 68 -5.39 -15.51 -5.34
CA VAL A 68 -5.23 -16.95 -5.61
C VAL A 68 -3.75 -17.32 -5.63
N GLY A 69 -3.39 -18.27 -4.76
CA GLY A 69 -2.17 -19.08 -4.82
C GLY A 69 -0.87 -18.30 -4.62
N PHE A 70 -0.46 -18.09 -3.36
CA PHE A 70 0.89 -17.60 -3.04
C PHE A 70 2.02 -18.54 -3.52
N GLU A 71 1.69 -19.74 -4.00
CA GLU A 71 2.65 -20.72 -4.51
C GLU A 71 3.32 -20.29 -5.82
N ASN A 72 2.74 -19.35 -6.59
CA ASN A 72 3.26 -18.93 -7.91
C ASN A 72 3.43 -17.41 -8.10
N ARG A 73 3.34 -16.58 -7.05
CA ARG A 73 3.41 -15.12 -7.21
C ARG A 73 4.76 -14.50 -6.89
N ASN A 74 5.48 -14.22 -7.97
CA ASN A 74 6.31 -13.01 -8.08
C ASN A 74 5.62 -11.90 -8.88
N SER A 75 4.35 -12.04 -9.25
CA SER A 75 3.65 -10.99 -10.01
C SER A 75 3.15 -9.90 -9.08
N ASP A 76 3.97 -8.87 -8.90
CA ASP A 76 3.60 -7.56 -8.36
C ASP A 76 2.66 -6.83 -9.35
N ALA A 77 1.55 -7.47 -9.76
CA ALA A 77 0.69 -7.00 -10.84
C ALA A 77 -0.26 -5.89 -10.37
N PHE A 78 -1.01 -6.14 -9.29
CA PHE A 78 -1.89 -5.18 -8.60
C PHE A 78 -2.42 -5.81 -7.31
N ASP A 79 -2.94 -5.00 -6.39
CA ASP A 79 -3.66 -5.47 -5.21
C ASP A 79 -5.18 -5.50 -5.49
N PHE A 80 -5.67 -4.50 -6.23
CA PHE A 80 -7.06 -4.38 -6.63
C PHE A 80 -7.19 -4.01 -8.12
N LEU A 81 -8.16 -4.60 -8.80
CA LEU A 81 -8.63 -4.13 -10.09
C LEU A 81 -10.03 -3.52 -9.90
N ILE A 82 -10.18 -2.24 -10.19
CA ILE A 82 -11.45 -1.52 -10.07
C ILE A 82 -11.72 -0.82 -11.38
N GLY A 83 -12.84 -1.13 -12.05
CA GLY A 83 -13.16 -0.51 -13.33
C GLY A 83 -12.07 -0.67 -14.41
N GLY A 84 -11.29 -1.76 -14.37
CA GLY A 84 -10.14 -1.99 -15.24
C GLY A 84 -8.84 -1.28 -14.83
N SER A 85 -8.88 -0.41 -13.81
CA SER A 85 -7.70 0.26 -13.26
C SER A 85 -6.99 -0.62 -12.23
N LYS A 86 -5.67 -0.77 -12.39
CA LYS A 86 -4.75 -1.46 -11.48
C LYS A 86 -4.38 -0.56 -10.32
N ILE A 87 -4.74 -0.99 -9.12
CA ILE A 87 -4.51 -0.27 -7.89
C ILE A 87 -3.58 -1.08 -6.99
N ASP A 88 -2.66 -0.37 -6.37
CA ASP A 88 -1.71 -0.90 -5.40
C ASP A 88 -1.79 -0.08 -4.10
N VAL A 89 -1.62 -0.73 -2.95
CA VAL A 89 -1.80 -0.15 -1.62
C VAL A 89 -0.48 -0.22 -0.87
N LYS A 90 0.09 0.94 -0.52
CA LYS A 90 1.31 1.02 0.29
C LYS A 90 1.01 1.72 1.61
N VAL A 91 1.30 1.03 2.70
CA VAL A 91 1.11 1.56 4.05
C VAL A 91 2.41 1.56 4.84
N ALA A 92 2.57 2.58 5.69
CA ALA A 92 3.64 2.65 6.67
C ALA A 92 3.12 2.36 8.08
N LYS A 93 3.95 1.81 8.95
CA LYS A 93 3.63 1.74 10.38
C LYS A 93 3.64 3.17 10.94
N LYS A 94 2.53 3.61 11.54
CA LYS A 94 2.51 4.87 12.29
C LYS A 94 3.34 4.67 13.55
N SER A 95 4.46 5.39 13.63
CA SER A 95 5.44 5.33 14.72
C SER A 95 5.46 6.60 15.58
N THR A 96 4.62 7.58 15.25
CA THR A 96 4.54 8.86 15.95
C THR A 96 3.10 9.37 15.96
N ASP A 97 2.77 10.19 16.95
CA ASP A 97 1.48 10.91 17.02
C ASP A 97 1.50 12.26 16.31
N ARG A 98 2.66 12.65 15.76
CA ARG A 98 2.76 13.85 14.92
C ARG A 98 1.86 13.71 13.71
N ALA A 99 1.13 14.78 13.40
CA ALA A 99 0.41 14.88 12.15
C ALA A 99 1.40 14.78 10.96
N PRO A 100 0.99 14.16 9.85
CA PRO A 100 1.79 14.18 8.63
C PRO A 100 2.06 15.61 8.18
N ASN A 101 3.23 15.84 7.60
CA ASN A 101 3.55 17.10 6.98
C ASN A 101 4.05 16.89 5.54
N ASP A 102 4.00 17.95 4.73
CA ASP A 102 4.39 17.91 3.32
C ASP A 102 5.83 17.47 3.07
N ASN A 103 6.70 17.52 4.07
CA ASN A 103 8.10 17.08 3.95
C ASN A 103 8.30 15.59 4.23
N TRP A 104 7.32 14.89 4.79
CA TRP A 104 7.41 13.43 4.95
C TRP A 104 7.50 12.78 3.57
N THR A 105 8.43 11.84 3.42
CA THR A 105 8.63 11.14 2.15
C THR A 105 8.24 9.68 2.21
N TYR A 106 7.76 9.17 1.08
CA TYR A 106 7.46 7.77 0.83
C TYR A 106 8.36 7.26 -0.30
N GLY A 107 8.90 6.06 -0.10
CA GLY A 107 9.61 5.34 -1.15
C GLY A 107 8.69 4.29 -1.78
N TYR A 108 8.64 4.28 -3.10
CA TYR A 108 8.07 3.17 -3.87
C TYR A 108 9.20 2.43 -4.59
N PRO A 109 9.36 1.09 -4.43
CA PRO A 109 10.48 0.36 -5.01
C PRO A 109 10.54 0.51 -6.54
N GLN A 110 11.69 0.90 -7.08
CA GLN A 110 11.87 1.09 -8.53
C GLN A 110 11.59 -0.19 -9.31
N GLU A 111 12.05 -1.32 -8.78
CA GLU A 111 11.89 -2.65 -9.37
C GLU A 111 10.42 -3.11 -9.52
N GLN A 112 9.51 -2.52 -8.74
CA GLN A 112 8.06 -2.73 -8.83
C GLN A 112 7.42 -1.98 -10.01
N LYS A 113 8.22 -1.26 -10.81
CA LYS A 113 7.79 -0.56 -12.04
C LYS A 113 6.51 0.24 -11.81
N PRO A 114 6.54 1.32 -10.99
CA PRO A 114 5.34 2.04 -10.57
C PRO A 114 4.42 2.46 -11.73
N ALA A 115 4.96 2.81 -12.89
CA ALA A 115 4.18 3.16 -14.08
C ALA A 115 3.25 2.04 -14.60
N SER A 116 3.40 0.80 -14.13
CA SER A 116 2.48 -0.31 -14.42
C SER A 116 1.18 -0.26 -13.62
N LYS A 117 1.11 0.60 -12.59
CA LYS A 117 -0.08 0.85 -11.77
C LYS A 117 -0.77 2.12 -12.27
N ASP A 118 -2.08 2.08 -12.36
CA ASP A 118 -2.86 3.28 -12.65
C ASP A 118 -2.86 4.19 -11.42
N PHE A 119 -3.06 3.60 -10.25
CA PHE A 119 -3.10 4.33 -8.98
C PHE A 119 -2.41 3.58 -7.84
N VAL A 120 -1.78 4.36 -6.95
CA VAL A 120 -1.22 3.87 -5.69
C VAL A 120 -1.89 4.60 -4.54
N ILE A 121 -2.50 3.84 -3.63
CA ILE A 121 -3.10 4.35 -2.39
C ILE A 121 -2.03 4.33 -1.31
N VAL A 122 -1.81 5.48 -0.68
CA VAL A 122 -0.77 5.62 0.35
C VAL A 122 -1.43 5.84 1.71
N GLY A 123 -1.05 5.03 2.69
CA GLY A 123 -1.66 5.05 4.02
C GLY A 123 -0.75 4.68 5.17
N TRP A 124 -1.37 4.37 6.30
CA TRP A 124 -0.71 4.06 7.56
C TRP A 124 -1.53 3.10 8.42
N VAL A 125 -0.83 2.31 9.23
CA VAL A 125 -1.42 1.42 10.25
C VAL A 125 -0.87 1.81 11.62
N ASP A 126 -1.77 2.10 12.56
CA ASP A 126 -1.48 2.37 13.96
C ASP A 126 -1.92 1.18 14.82
N PHE A 127 -0.95 0.34 15.19
CA PHE A 127 -1.20 -0.82 16.02
C PHE A 127 -1.49 -0.46 17.48
N ALA A 128 -1.04 0.70 17.96
CA ALA A 128 -1.27 1.12 19.34
C ALA A 128 -2.73 1.56 19.54
N HIS A 129 -3.25 2.34 18.61
CA HIS A 129 -4.63 2.82 18.64
C HIS A 129 -5.60 1.97 17.83
N LYS A 130 -5.12 0.87 17.24
CA LYS A 130 -5.91 -0.08 16.42
C LYS A 130 -6.67 0.60 15.29
N ARG A 131 -5.95 1.39 14.48
CA ARG A 131 -6.53 2.21 13.41
C ARG A 131 -5.76 2.07 12.12
N VAL A 132 -6.45 2.20 11.00
CA VAL A 132 -5.87 2.29 9.67
C VAL A 132 -6.42 3.52 8.96
N GLY A 133 -5.56 4.26 8.27
CA GLY A 133 -5.96 5.42 7.51
C GLY A 133 -5.17 5.58 6.21
N PHE A 134 -5.75 6.32 5.28
CA PHE A 134 -5.13 6.64 4.00
C PHE A 134 -4.87 8.14 3.89
N TYR A 135 -3.65 8.48 3.50
CA TYR A 135 -3.23 9.86 3.31
C TYR A 135 -3.73 10.42 1.99
N GLY A 136 -3.83 9.61 0.95
CA GLY A 136 -4.21 10.03 -0.38
C GLY A 136 -3.81 9.01 -1.41
N TRP A 137 -3.83 9.43 -2.67
CA TRP A 137 -3.49 8.60 -3.82
C TRP A 137 -2.59 9.37 -4.80
N ILE A 138 -1.89 8.63 -5.66
CA ILE A 138 -1.04 9.19 -6.71
C ILE A 138 -0.99 8.19 -7.87
N SER A 139 -0.83 8.65 -9.11
CA SER A 139 -0.70 7.73 -10.23
C SER A 139 0.67 7.07 -10.25
N GLY A 140 0.73 5.82 -10.71
CA GLY A 140 2.00 5.11 -10.87
C GLY A 140 2.94 5.82 -11.87
N GLN A 141 2.36 6.40 -12.94
CA GLN A 141 3.11 7.23 -13.88
C GLN A 141 3.75 8.44 -13.19
N ARG A 142 3.05 9.12 -12.29
CA ARG A 142 3.61 10.25 -11.54
C ARG A 142 4.71 9.79 -10.58
N ILE A 143 4.54 8.66 -9.90
CA ILE A 143 5.59 8.08 -9.06
C ILE A 143 6.88 7.85 -9.87
N SER A 144 6.77 7.30 -11.09
CA SER A 144 7.92 6.96 -11.92
C SER A 144 8.78 8.16 -12.34
N GLN A 145 8.25 9.38 -12.24
CA GLN A 145 8.94 10.63 -12.56
C GLN A 145 9.79 11.16 -11.40
N PHE A 146 9.60 10.67 -10.17
CA PHE A 146 10.38 11.12 -9.03
C PHE A 146 11.79 10.54 -9.05
N PRO A 147 12.79 11.26 -8.47
CA PRO A 147 14.14 10.75 -8.34
C PRO A 147 14.19 9.41 -7.62
N VAL A 148 15.07 8.54 -8.11
CA VAL A 148 15.39 7.28 -7.45
C VAL A 148 16.46 7.53 -6.40
N VAL A 149 16.20 7.11 -5.17
CA VAL A 149 17.12 7.26 -4.03
C VAL A 149 17.30 5.92 -3.31
N THR A 150 18.43 5.75 -2.64
CA THR A 150 18.73 4.58 -1.79
C THR A 150 18.68 4.92 -0.30
N LYS A 151 18.56 6.20 0.05
CA LYS A 151 18.41 6.71 1.41
C LYS A 151 17.21 7.65 1.45
N ASN A 152 16.35 7.49 2.44
CA ASN A 152 15.19 8.35 2.62
C ASN A 152 15.66 9.78 2.90
N THR A 153 15.22 10.76 2.09
CA THR A 153 15.76 12.14 2.19
C THR A 153 15.22 12.92 3.39
N PHE A 154 14.13 12.46 4.01
CA PHE A 154 13.55 13.10 5.19
C PHE A 154 14.11 12.54 6.51
N ALA A 155 14.03 11.23 6.71
CA ALA A 155 14.41 10.53 7.94
C ALA A 155 15.82 9.93 7.90
N GLY A 156 16.46 9.87 6.73
CA GLY A 156 17.87 9.47 6.61
C GLY A 156 18.17 7.97 6.76
N TYR A 157 17.16 7.09 6.83
CA TYR A 157 17.41 5.64 6.83
C TYR A 157 17.68 5.11 5.41
N SER A 158 18.46 4.03 5.29
CA SER A 158 18.69 3.36 4.01
C SER A 158 17.48 2.53 3.59
N TYR A 159 17.05 2.67 2.34
CA TYR A 159 16.09 1.75 1.73
C TYR A 159 16.77 0.40 1.46
N ARG A 160 15.96 -0.68 1.44
CA ARG A 160 16.45 -2.03 1.10
C ARG A 160 16.68 -2.21 -0.41
N THR A 161 16.01 -1.39 -1.22
CA THR A 161 16.18 -1.30 -2.68
C THR A 161 16.12 0.17 -3.13
N PRO A 162 16.55 0.51 -4.34
CA PRO A 162 16.30 1.84 -4.89
C PRO A 162 14.79 2.14 -4.95
N ASN A 163 14.39 3.33 -4.51
CA ASN A 163 12.99 3.74 -4.43
C ASN A 163 12.79 5.06 -5.19
N HIS A 164 11.71 5.18 -5.94
CA HIS A 164 11.17 6.49 -6.34
C HIS A 164 10.63 7.16 -5.08
N GLU A 165 11.24 8.27 -4.67
CA GLU A 165 10.84 8.96 -3.44
C GLU A 165 10.03 10.21 -3.73
N PHE A 166 8.85 10.28 -3.11
CA PHE A 166 7.94 11.40 -3.25
C PHE A 166 7.45 11.90 -1.89
N LYS A 167 7.09 13.18 -1.85
CA LYS A 167 6.60 13.87 -0.66
C LYS A 167 5.13 13.58 -0.40
N TRP A 168 4.71 13.64 0.85
CA TRP A 168 3.31 13.55 1.27
C TRP A 168 2.42 14.60 0.57
N GLY A 169 2.98 15.80 0.32
CA GLY A 169 2.30 16.88 -0.39
C GLY A 169 2.04 16.61 -1.87
N ALA A 170 2.69 15.59 -2.46
CA ALA A 170 2.43 15.19 -3.84
C ALA A 170 1.19 14.31 -4.01
N LEU A 171 0.64 13.78 -2.91
CA LEU A 171 -0.54 12.93 -2.93
C LEU A 171 -1.81 13.76 -3.13
N ASN A 172 -2.71 13.29 -3.97
CA ASN A 172 -4.07 13.81 -4.04
C ASN A 172 -4.88 13.29 -2.84
N LYS A 173 -5.52 14.21 -2.10
CA LYS A 173 -6.28 13.91 -0.87
C LYS A 173 -7.77 13.69 -1.14
N ASN A 174 -8.25 14.07 -2.34
CA ASN A 174 -9.64 13.92 -2.73
C ASN A 174 -9.87 12.52 -3.31
N PHE A 175 -10.43 11.63 -2.49
CA PHE A 175 -10.73 10.26 -2.90
C PHE A 175 -11.98 10.14 -3.78
N GLU A 176 -12.91 11.09 -3.74
CA GLU A 176 -14.04 11.10 -4.68
C GLU A 176 -13.54 11.23 -6.12
N ARG A 177 -12.55 12.09 -6.35
CA ARG A 177 -11.87 12.21 -7.66
C ARG A 177 -11.15 10.93 -8.07
N PHE A 178 -10.58 10.19 -7.12
CA PHE A 178 -10.00 8.88 -7.40
C PHE A 178 -11.06 7.92 -7.93
N PHE A 179 -12.18 7.77 -7.22
CA PHE A 179 -13.25 6.88 -7.65
C PHE A 179 -13.89 7.31 -8.97
N GLN A 180 -14.06 8.61 -9.19
CA GLN A 180 -14.48 9.14 -10.49
C GLN A 180 -13.51 8.75 -11.61
N SER A 181 -12.20 8.89 -11.38
CA SER A 181 -11.17 8.57 -12.38
C SER A 181 -11.12 7.08 -12.70
N VAL A 182 -11.28 6.23 -11.69
CA VAL A 182 -11.29 4.77 -11.82
C VAL A 182 -12.54 4.26 -12.55
N LEU A 183 -13.67 4.98 -12.46
CA LEU A 183 -14.93 4.60 -13.10
C LEU A 183 -15.23 5.31 -14.43
N ALA A 184 -14.59 6.45 -14.70
CA ALA A 184 -14.80 7.24 -15.92
C ALA A 184 -14.43 6.47 -17.21
N GLY A 185 -13.64 5.39 -17.11
CA GLY A 185 -13.33 4.50 -18.24
C GLY A 185 -14.49 3.61 -18.72
N LYS A 186 -15.71 3.77 -18.20
CA LYS A 186 -16.90 2.97 -18.57
C LYS A 186 -17.94 3.68 -19.46
N GLU A 187 -17.68 4.92 -19.87
CA GLU A 187 -18.56 5.67 -20.80
C GLU A 187 -17.87 6.03 -22.13
N ALA A 188 -17.13 5.10 -22.73
CA ALA A 188 -16.59 5.24 -24.09
C ALA A 188 -16.98 4.05 -24.97
#